data_AF-Q54W55-F1
#
_entry.id   AF-Q54W55-F1
#
_cell.length_a   1.000
_cell.length_b   1.000
_cell.length_c   1.000
_cell.angle_alpha   90.00
_cell.angle_beta   90.00
_cell.angle_gamma   90.00
#
_symmetry.space_group_name_H-M   'P 1'
#
loop_
_entity.id
_entity.type
_entity.pdbx_description
1 polymer ?
#
loop_
_entity_poly.entity_id
_entity_poly.type
_entity_poly.pdbx_seq_one_letter_code
_entity_poly.pdbx_strand_id
1 'polypeptide(L)'
;MAGKFDNKCTLHNDYDYRFICSDCRVPVCDYCIVSKNHHRSHSIDFITSENCNQIFQEFKNNNFQFLIKCLDGDKELLNKSNEIFNELEEEHIHNVNTISNEFKQLHTILDSVEKDTIKHLVSHYDENKETHSKISKKLENNSKNAHLITNKYKDTINNFNIQQIFNNDQNIKGNNHQHLELLKHCHQSQMLVKEKNTENKNIDLLNEFNKVTIENSMDFVKNSIKDTFKIKLSSATYKDPKRVKLGGGEYFIYKDGCVIPNGTLYLALGPSIKNLTIGSIPATIQRIALLNGFNLQLTEGLLPNSVQWLHIGAIRKPLIKKSIPQSVSFLFLLDGFNQEISEIPPNVTQIYLGDTSFKIPQTLIKSVRVYKTPSCKQDLNGFNEVLWNSNGYSQIEM
;
A
#
# COMPACT_ATOMS: atom_id res chain seq x y z
N MET A 1 -29.33 17.85 55.93
CA MET A 1 -28.71 18.43 54.72
C MET A 1 -29.82 18.58 53.69
N ALA A 2 -30.32 19.80 53.46
CA ALA A 2 -31.39 20.04 52.49
C ALA A 2 -30.82 19.93 51.08
N GLY A 3 -30.60 18.70 50.61
CA GLY A 3 -30.43 18.45 49.19
C GLY A 3 -31.71 18.91 48.50
N LYS A 4 -31.59 19.85 47.55
CA LYS A 4 -32.71 20.32 46.75
C LYS A 4 -33.32 19.08 46.07
N PHE A 5 -34.56 18.73 46.39
CA PHE A 5 -35.21 17.58 45.78
C PHE A 5 -35.34 17.82 44.28
N ASP A 6 -34.96 16.83 43.48
CA ASP A 6 -35.19 16.86 42.03
C ASP A 6 -36.62 16.41 41.75
N ASN A 7 -37.49 17.39 41.53
CA ASN A 7 -38.91 17.21 41.23
C ASN A 7 -39.23 17.57 39.77
N LYS A 8 -38.21 17.73 38.92
CA LYS A 8 -38.38 18.11 37.52
C LYS A 8 -38.93 16.96 36.70
N CYS A 9 -39.79 17.30 35.74
CA CYS A 9 -40.33 16.33 34.82
C CYS A 9 -39.26 15.84 33.85
N THR A 10 -39.11 14.52 33.72
CA THR A 10 -38.10 13.87 32.87
C THR A 10 -38.26 14.20 31.39
N LEU A 11 -39.48 14.56 30.96
CA LEU A 11 -39.77 14.98 29.59
C LEU A 11 -39.74 16.51 29.42
N HIS A 12 -39.95 17.26 30.50
CA HIS A 12 -40.09 18.71 30.50
C HIS A 12 -39.31 19.31 31.68
N ASN A 13 -37.98 19.34 31.56
CA ASN A 13 -37.04 19.63 32.65
C ASN A 13 -37.27 20.98 33.37
N ASP A 14 -37.98 21.94 32.74
CA ASP A 14 -38.30 23.22 33.35
C ASP A 14 -39.49 23.15 34.33
N TYR A 15 -40.34 22.12 34.22
CA TYR A 15 -41.60 22.00 34.95
C TYR A 15 -41.54 20.92 36.02
N ASP A 16 -42.09 21.23 37.19
CA ASP A 16 -42.17 20.29 38.29
C ASP A 16 -43.36 19.34 38.11
N TYR A 17 -43.25 18.11 38.60
CA TYR A 17 -44.42 17.23 38.74
C TYR A 17 -45.44 17.84 39.71
N ARG A 18 -46.70 17.94 39.28
CA ARG A 18 -47.79 18.59 40.04
C ARG A 18 -49.02 17.73 40.23
N PHE A 19 -49.23 16.76 39.34
CA PHE A 19 -50.39 15.89 39.32
C PHE A 19 -49.98 14.44 39.07
N ILE A 20 -50.94 13.54 39.18
CA ILE A 20 -50.80 12.15 38.75
C ILE A 20 -51.82 11.90 37.64
N CYS A 21 -51.37 11.26 36.56
CA CYS A 21 -52.27 10.70 35.56
C CYS A 21 -52.73 9.33 36.06
N SER A 22 -54.01 9.20 36.42
CA SER A 22 -54.55 8.00 37.04
C SER A 22 -54.68 6.84 36.07
N ASP A 23 -54.92 7.13 34.79
CA ASP A 23 -54.98 6.12 33.73
C ASP A 23 -53.59 5.49 33.48
N CYS A 24 -52.52 6.28 33.56
CA CYS A 24 -51.15 5.82 33.36
C CYS A 24 -50.41 5.43 34.65
N ARG A 25 -50.92 5.86 35.82
CA ARG A 25 -50.28 5.74 37.14
C ARG A 25 -48.86 6.32 37.20
N VAL A 26 -48.69 7.52 36.66
CA VAL A 26 -47.39 8.24 36.66
C VAL A 26 -47.55 9.69 37.09
N PRO A 27 -46.51 10.29 37.69
CA PRO A 27 -46.50 11.73 37.95
C PRO A 27 -46.39 12.51 36.62
N VAL A 28 -47.09 13.65 36.54
CA VAL A 28 -47.13 14.51 35.35
C VAL A 28 -47.01 15.98 35.74
N CYS A 29 -46.38 16.79 34.89
CA CYS A 29 -46.36 18.25 34.98
C CYS A 29 -47.47 18.87 34.11
N ASP A 30 -47.66 20.19 34.21
CA ASP A 30 -48.66 20.94 33.45
C ASP A 30 -48.52 20.69 31.92
N TYR A 31 -47.29 20.58 31.43
CA TYR A 31 -47.02 20.40 30.00
C TYR A 31 -47.29 18.97 29.50
N CYS A 32 -47.08 17.95 30.35
CA CYS A 32 -47.42 16.56 30.04
C CYS A 32 -48.91 16.37 29.72
N ILE A 33 -49.77 17.13 30.41
CA ILE A 33 -51.23 17.04 30.29
C ILE A 33 -51.71 17.62 28.96
N VAL A 34 -51.11 18.72 28.50
CA VAL A 34 -51.53 19.41 27.25
C VAL A 34 -50.83 18.87 26.00
N SER A 35 -49.68 18.22 26.16
CA SER A 35 -48.92 17.63 25.05
C SER A 35 -49.70 16.51 24.36
N LYS A 36 -49.84 16.59 23.02
CA LYS A 36 -50.59 15.60 22.22
C LYS A 36 -50.12 14.16 22.40
N ASN A 37 -48.86 13.94 22.78
CA ASN A 37 -48.24 12.61 22.72
C ASN A 37 -48.13 11.90 24.07
N HIS A 38 -48.62 12.49 25.18
CA HIS A 38 -48.36 11.93 26.51
C HIS A 38 -49.63 11.56 27.28
N HIS A 39 -50.39 12.54 27.79
CA HIS A 39 -51.51 12.26 28.71
C HIS A 39 -52.79 13.05 28.38
N ARG A 40 -52.89 13.57 27.14
CA ARG A 40 -54.06 14.32 26.72
C ARG A 40 -55.29 13.40 26.75
N SER A 41 -56.37 13.88 27.38
CA SER A 41 -57.63 13.16 27.58
C SER A 41 -57.59 12.02 28.61
N HIS A 42 -56.50 11.85 29.35
CA HIS A 42 -56.47 10.93 30.48
C HIS A 42 -57.04 11.59 31.75
N SER A 43 -57.48 10.78 32.71
CA SER A 43 -57.87 11.25 34.04
C SER A 43 -56.66 11.75 34.83
N ILE A 44 -56.77 12.96 35.40
CA ILE A 44 -55.71 13.64 36.16
C ILE A 44 -56.21 13.93 37.57
N ASP A 45 -55.47 13.49 38.58
CA ASP A 45 -55.78 13.69 39.99
C ASP A 45 -54.70 14.54 40.69
N PHE A 46 -55.09 15.20 41.78
CA PHE A 46 -54.14 15.80 42.71
C PHE A 46 -53.27 14.73 43.36
N ILE A 47 -52.04 15.08 43.73
CA ILE A 47 -51.14 14.20 44.47
C ILE A 47 -51.69 14.00 45.89
N THR A 48 -52.01 12.76 46.25
CA THR A 48 -52.52 12.37 47.57
C THR A 48 -51.64 11.28 48.17
N SER A 49 -51.78 11.02 49.47
CA SER A 49 -51.04 9.91 50.11
C SER A 49 -51.39 8.55 49.49
N GLU A 50 -52.61 8.39 48.97
CA GLU A 50 -53.10 7.12 48.42
C GLU A 50 -52.47 6.80 47.06
N ASN A 51 -52.55 7.74 46.10
CA ASN A 51 -51.97 7.52 44.78
C ASN A 51 -50.43 7.48 44.82
N CYS A 52 -49.80 8.28 45.67
CA CYS A 52 -48.36 8.18 45.96
C CYS A 52 -47.99 6.79 46.47
N ASN A 53 -48.75 6.22 47.41
CA ASN A 53 -48.46 4.89 47.94
C ASN A 53 -48.60 3.82 46.84
N GLN A 54 -49.64 3.89 46.00
CA GLN A 54 -49.80 2.93 44.89
C GLN A 54 -48.62 2.96 43.91
N ILE A 55 -48.21 4.15 43.44
CA ILE A 55 -47.07 4.31 42.54
C ILE A 55 -45.77 3.86 43.22
N PHE A 56 -45.60 4.20 44.49
CA PHE A 56 -44.41 3.83 45.25
C PHE A 56 -44.30 2.32 45.48
N GLN A 57 -45.40 1.62 45.74
CA GLN A 57 -45.38 0.15 45.87
C GLN A 57 -45.00 -0.51 44.55
N GLU A 58 -45.51 -0.02 43.42
CA GLU A 58 -45.11 -0.50 42.08
C GLU A 58 -43.61 -0.25 41.83
N PHE A 59 -43.13 0.95 42.13
CA PHE A 59 -41.71 1.28 42.05
C PHE A 59 -40.86 0.36 42.92
N LYS A 60 -41.20 0.22 44.20
CA LYS A 60 -40.41 -0.53 45.19
C LYS A 60 -40.36 -2.03 44.88
N ASN A 61 -41.50 -2.61 44.55
CA ASN A 61 -41.63 -4.07 44.46
C ASN A 61 -41.30 -4.60 43.06
N ASN A 62 -41.49 -3.79 42.01
CA ASN A 62 -41.26 -4.21 40.63
C ASN A 62 -40.07 -3.47 40.01
N ASN A 63 -40.17 -2.17 39.78
CA ASN A 63 -39.18 -1.42 39.01
C ASN A 63 -37.79 -1.43 39.68
N PHE A 64 -37.74 -1.17 40.99
CA PHE A 64 -36.49 -1.15 41.75
C PHE A 64 -35.82 -2.53 41.78
N GLN A 65 -36.61 -3.61 41.97
CA GLN A 65 -36.09 -4.97 41.93
C GLN A 65 -35.59 -5.35 40.53
N PHE A 66 -36.29 -4.93 39.48
CA PHE A 66 -35.86 -5.14 38.09
C PHE A 66 -34.57 -4.37 37.78
N LEU A 67 -34.47 -3.11 38.21
CA LEU A 67 -33.26 -2.30 38.03
C LEU A 67 -32.04 -2.91 38.72
N ILE A 68 -32.20 -3.44 39.94
CA ILE A 68 -31.10 -4.18 40.60
C ILE A 68 -30.65 -5.38 39.74
N LYS A 69 -31.59 -6.18 39.23
CA LYS A 69 -31.26 -7.31 38.36
C LYS A 69 -30.59 -6.88 37.04
N CYS A 70 -31.01 -5.76 36.46
CA CYS A 70 -30.35 -5.19 35.28
C CYS A 70 -28.90 -4.79 35.58
N LEU A 71 -28.65 -4.11 36.72
CA LEU A 71 -27.30 -3.73 37.12
C LEU A 71 -26.39 -4.95 37.34
N ASP A 72 -26.91 -6.00 37.98
CA ASP A 72 -26.17 -7.24 38.16
C ASP A 72 -25.88 -7.94 36.83
N GLY A 73 -26.87 -7.98 35.92
CA GLY A 73 -26.75 -8.56 34.58
C GLY A 73 -25.76 -7.80 33.69
N ASP A 74 -25.79 -6.46 33.71
CA ASP A 74 -24.84 -5.62 32.96
C ASP A 74 -23.41 -5.79 33.48
N LYS A 75 -23.24 -5.93 34.80
CA LYS A 75 -21.94 -6.22 35.40
C LYS A 75 -21.40 -7.59 34.99
N GLU A 76 -22.26 -8.62 34.97
CA GLU A 76 -21.88 -9.95 34.50
C GLU A 76 -21.51 -9.94 33.01
N LEU A 77 -22.30 -9.23 32.19
CA LEU A 77 -22.03 -9.09 30.76
C LEU A 77 -20.72 -8.35 30.50
N LEU A 78 -20.44 -7.28 31.25
CA LEU A 78 -19.18 -6.54 31.18
C LEU A 78 -17.99 -7.44 31.55
N ASN A 79 -18.10 -8.24 32.61
CA ASN A 79 -17.05 -9.16 33.00
C ASN A 79 -16.76 -10.19 31.89
N LYS A 80 -17.80 -10.82 31.32
CA LYS A 80 -17.64 -11.75 30.20
C LYS A 80 -17.02 -11.09 28.96
N SER A 81 -17.42 -9.85 28.66
CA SER A 81 -16.83 -9.08 27.56
C SER A 81 -15.34 -8.82 27.80
N ASN A 82 -14.94 -8.51 29.03
CA ASN A 82 -13.55 -8.26 29.38
C ASN A 82 -12.73 -9.55 29.30
N GLU A 83 -13.25 -10.68 29.77
CA GLU A 83 -12.60 -11.99 29.67
C GLU A 83 -12.30 -12.36 28.20
N ILE A 84 -13.32 -12.29 27.34
CA ILE A 84 -13.17 -12.57 25.90
C ILE A 84 -12.16 -11.61 25.25
N PHE A 85 -12.22 -10.31 25.60
CA PHE A 85 -11.31 -9.33 25.03
C PHE A 85 -9.86 -9.55 25.46
N ASN A 86 -9.61 -9.92 26.71
CA ASN A 86 -8.28 -10.21 27.21
C ASN A 86 -7.66 -11.42 26.49
N GLU A 87 -8.44 -12.48 26.26
CA GLU A 87 -7.98 -13.64 25.47
C GLU A 87 -7.57 -13.23 24.04
N LEU A 88 -8.40 -12.39 23.39
CA LEU A 88 -8.10 -11.86 22.06
C LEU A 88 -6.88 -10.93 22.05
N GLU A 89 -6.65 -10.16 23.12
CA GLU A 89 -5.49 -9.29 23.26
C GLU A 89 -4.20 -10.11 23.41
N GLU A 90 -4.21 -11.14 24.24
CA GLU A 90 -3.08 -12.08 24.39
C GLU A 90 -2.76 -12.79 23.08
N GLU A 91 -3.79 -13.30 22.38
CA GLU A 91 -3.62 -13.96 21.07
C GLU A 91 -3.10 -12.97 20.02
N HIS A 92 -3.58 -11.72 20.02
CA HIS A 92 -3.09 -10.67 19.15
C HIS A 92 -1.60 -10.41 19.37
N ILE A 93 -1.18 -10.20 20.62
CA ILE A 93 0.22 -9.97 20.98
C ILE A 93 1.09 -11.15 20.56
N HIS A 94 0.64 -12.38 20.82
CA HIS A 94 1.34 -13.60 20.41
C HIS A 94 1.50 -13.66 18.89
N ASN A 95 0.42 -13.48 18.13
CA ASN A 95 0.43 -13.54 16.67
C ASN A 95 1.35 -12.49 16.05
N VAL A 96 1.32 -11.25 16.56
CA VAL A 96 2.20 -10.17 16.09
C VAL A 96 3.67 -10.51 16.35
N ASN A 97 4.00 -11.00 17.55
CA ASN A 97 5.37 -11.38 17.90
C ASN A 97 5.88 -12.55 17.06
N THR A 98 5.04 -13.56 16.82
CA THR A 98 5.37 -14.70 15.95
C THR A 98 5.71 -14.24 14.54
N ILE A 99 4.84 -13.44 13.91
CA ILE A 99 5.10 -12.91 12.56
C ILE A 99 6.39 -12.08 12.53
N SER A 100 6.56 -11.17 13.50
CA SER A 100 7.75 -10.31 13.58
C SER A 100 9.05 -11.12 13.67
N ASN A 101 9.06 -12.17 14.49
CA ASN A 101 10.23 -13.05 14.67
C ASN A 101 10.56 -13.85 13.40
N GLU A 102 9.55 -14.35 12.69
CA GLU A 102 9.74 -15.07 11.43
C GLU A 102 10.33 -14.14 10.34
N PHE A 103 9.82 -12.93 10.18
CA PHE A 103 10.38 -11.96 9.23
C PHE A 103 11.80 -11.52 9.61
N LYS A 104 12.10 -11.40 10.90
CA LYS A 104 13.47 -11.11 11.36
C LYS A 104 14.46 -12.20 10.96
N GLN A 105 14.05 -13.47 11.06
CA GLN A 105 14.87 -14.60 10.59
C GLN A 105 15.06 -14.56 9.08
N LEU A 106 13.98 -14.31 8.32
CA LEU A 106 14.05 -14.17 6.87
C LEU A 106 15.01 -13.06 6.44
N HIS A 107 14.97 -11.89 7.08
CA HIS A 107 15.90 -10.79 6.79
C HIS A 107 17.36 -11.18 7.03
N THR A 108 17.67 -11.91 8.11
CA THR A 108 19.02 -12.41 8.37
C THR A 108 19.51 -13.34 7.24
N ILE A 109 18.63 -14.24 6.77
CA ILE A 109 18.96 -15.15 5.67
C ILE A 109 19.21 -14.37 4.38
N LEU A 110 18.32 -13.42 4.04
CA LEU A 110 18.46 -12.61 2.84
C LEU A 110 19.77 -11.80 2.84
N ASP A 111 20.09 -11.14 3.96
CA ASP A 111 21.34 -10.37 4.11
C ASP A 111 22.58 -11.26 3.97
N SER A 112 22.56 -12.46 4.55
CA SER A 112 23.67 -13.43 4.40
C SER A 112 23.83 -13.88 2.96
N VAL A 113 22.74 -14.29 2.29
CA VAL A 113 22.77 -14.77 0.90
C VAL A 113 23.24 -13.66 -0.04
N GLU A 114 22.78 -12.42 0.16
CA GLU A 114 23.23 -11.26 -0.60
C GLU A 114 24.74 -11.05 -0.47
N LYS A 115 25.24 -10.98 0.77
CA LYS A 115 26.67 -10.76 1.05
C LYS A 115 27.55 -11.88 0.50
N ASP A 116 27.16 -13.13 0.69
CA ASP A 116 27.93 -14.29 0.24
C ASP A 116 27.97 -14.37 -1.29
N THR A 117 26.86 -14.08 -1.96
CA THR A 117 26.79 -14.06 -3.43
C THR A 117 27.72 -12.98 -4.00
N ILE A 118 27.67 -11.76 -3.44
CA ILE A 118 28.56 -10.66 -3.84
C ILE A 118 30.02 -11.03 -3.57
N LYS A 119 30.32 -11.64 -2.43
CA LYS A 119 31.68 -12.08 -2.07
C LYS A 119 32.24 -13.07 -3.09
N HIS A 120 31.45 -14.04 -3.55
CA HIS A 120 31.87 -14.97 -4.59
C HIS A 120 32.18 -14.27 -5.93
N LEU A 121 31.36 -13.31 -6.34
CA LEU A 121 31.63 -12.51 -7.54
C LEU A 121 32.93 -11.72 -7.42
N VAL A 122 33.18 -11.11 -6.26
CA VAL A 122 34.43 -10.39 -5.98
C VAL A 122 35.63 -11.34 -6.05
N SER A 123 35.53 -12.54 -5.48
CA SER A 123 36.59 -13.55 -5.54
C SER A 123 36.98 -13.91 -6.97
N HIS A 124 36.00 -14.20 -7.84
CA HIS A 124 36.28 -14.49 -9.25
C HIS A 124 36.86 -13.29 -10.00
N TYR A 125 36.44 -12.09 -9.65
CA TYR A 125 37.03 -10.88 -10.23
C TYR A 125 38.49 -10.70 -9.80
N ASP A 126 38.81 -10.96 -8.54
CA ASP A 126 40.18 -10.87 -8.03
C ASP A 126 41.10 -11.95 -8.63
N GLU A 127 40.60 -13.17 -8.83
CA GLU A 127 41.29 -14.22 -9.61
C GLU A 127 41.60 -13.72 -11.03
N ASN A 128 40.61 -13.12 -11.70
CA ASN A 128 40.79 -12.56 -13.03
C ASN A 128 41.81 -11.40 -13.05
N LYS A 129 41.88 -10.56 -12.00
CA LYS A 129 42.94 -9.55 -11.88
C LYS A 129 44.32 -10.18 -11.79
N GLU A 130 44.45 -11.28 -11.03
CA GLU A 130 45.72 -11.99 -10.91
C GLU A 130 46.15 -12.58 -12.26
N THR A 131 45.23 -13.24 -12.97
CA THR A 131 45.44 -13.75 -14.34
C THR A 131 45.86 -12.63 -15.29
N HIS A 132 45.15 -11.49 -15.26
CA HIS A 132 45.50 -10.32 -16.06
C HIS A 132 46.92 -9.81 -15.76
N SER A 133 47.29 -9.71 -14.47
CA SER A 133 48.62 -9.27 -14.05
C SER A 133 49.73 -10.20 -14.56
N LYS A 134 49.52 -11.52 -14.50
CA LYS A 134 50.46 -12.53 -15.03
C LYS A 134 50.65 -12.38 -16.54
N ILE A 135 49.56 -12.26 -17.30
CA ILE A 135 49.60 -12.09 -18.76
C ILE A 135 50.30 -10.78 -19.13
N SER A 136 49.92 -9.67 -18.50
CA SER A 136 50.49 -8.34 -18.77
C SER A 136 51.99 -8.31 -18.53
N LYS A 137 52.48 -8.85 -17.39
CA LYS A 137 53.92 -8.93 -17.09
C LYS A 137 54.69 -9.76 -18.12
N LYS A 138 54.12 -10.89 -18.56
CA LYS A 138 54.75 -11.75 -19.58
C LYS A 138 54.86 -11.00 -20.92
N LEU A 139 53.78 -10.36 -21.37
CA LEU A 139 53.77 -9.60 -22.62
C LEU A 139 54.70 -8.39 -22.58
N GLU A 140 54.75 -7.67 -21.46
CA GLU A 140 55.65 -6.54 -21.25
C GLU A 140 57.13 -6.98 -21.33
N ASN A 141 57.50 -8.07 -20.64
CA ASN A 141 58.85 -8.62 -20.71
C ASN A 141 59.22 -9.05 -22.13
N ASN A 142 58.31 -9.72 -22.84
CA ASN A 142 58.51 -10.13 -24.22
C ASN A 142 58.68 -8.91 -25.15
N SER A 143 57.86 -7.87 -24.96
CA SER A 143 57.97 -6.61 -25.70
C SER A 143 59.32 -5.92 -25.43
N LYS A 144 59.74 -5.81 -24.18
CA LYS A 144 61.01 -5.19 -23.78
C LYS A 144 62.21 -5.90 -24.42
N ASN A 145 62.23 -7.22 -24.39
CA ASN A 145 63.30 -8.02 -25.01
C ASN A 145 63.32 -7.86 -26.53
N ALA A 146 62.14 -7.84 -27.18
CA ALA A 146 62.04 -7.61 -28.62
C ALA A 146 62.54 -6.21 -29.02
N HIS A 147 62.15 -5.16 -28.28
CA HIS A 147 62.59 -3.79 -28.52
C HIS A 147 64.11 -3.64 -28.33
N LEU A 148 64.67 -4.25 -27.28
CA LEU A 148 66.11 -4.21 -27.03
C LEU A 148 66.91 -4.78 -28.21
N ILE A 149 66.50 -5.94 -28.72
CA ILE A 149 67.18 -6.60 -29.85
C ILE A 149 66.95 -5.80 -31.14
N THR A 150 65.71 -5.47 -31.47
CA THR A 150 65.39 -4.75 -32.72
C THR A 150 66.07 -3.39 -32.80
N ASN A 151 66.11 -2.62 -31.70
CA ASN A 151 66.80 -1.33 -31.68
C ASN A 151 68.33 -1.46 -31.79
N LYS A 152 68.94 -2.46 -31.14
CA LYS A 152 70.40 -2.71 -31.20
C LYS A 152 70.87 -2.92 -32.65
N TYR A 153 70.06 -3.59 -33.47
CA TYR A 153 70.45 -4.06 -34.81
C TYR A 153 69.75 -3.35 -35.98
N LYS A 154 68.84 -2.40 -35.71
CA LYS A 154 67.91 -1.78 -36.68
C LYS A 154 68.56 -1.40 -38.02
N ASP A 155 69.68 -0.68 -37.95
CA ASP A 155 70.36 -0.13 -39.14
C ASP A 155 71.72 -0.80 -39.42
N THR A 156 72.12 -1.73 -38.56
CA THR A 156 73.47 -2.30 -38.56
C THR A 156 73.50 -3.78 -38.89
N ILE A 157 72.37 -4.50 -38.80
CA ILE A 157 72.33 -5.97 -38.90
C ILE A 157 73.03 -6.52 -40.14
N ASN A 158 72.86 -5.87 -41.30
CA ASN A 158 73.45 -6.31 -42.56
C ASN A 158 74.97 -6.08 -42.64
N ASN A 159 75.53 -5.26 -41.74
CA ASN A 159 76.95 -4.94 -41.68
C ASN A 159 77.72 -5.84 -40.70
N PHE A 160 77.04 -6.69 -39.91
CA PHE A 160 77.70 -7.57 -38.95
C PHE A 160 78.46 -8.71 -39.67
N ASN A 161 79.78 -8.74 -39.52
CA ASN A 161 80.61 -9.89 -39.90
C ASN A 161 81.11 -10.60 -38.65
N ILE A 162 80.55 -11.79 -38.36
CA ILE A 162 80.86 -12.53 -37.14
C ILE A 162 82.34 -12.94 -37.03
N GLN A 163 83.00 -13.25 -38.16
CA GLN A 163 84.42 -13.61 -38.15
C GLN A 163 85.29 -12.42 -37.73
N GLN A 164 84.97 -11.23 -38.22
CA GLN A 164 85.67 -10.00 -37.84
C GLN A 164 85.46 -9.66 -36.36
N ILE A 165 84.21 -9.76 -35.87
CA ILE A 165 83.88 -9.48 -34.46
C ILE A 165 84.62 -10.45 -33.54
N PHE A 166 84.61 -11.76 -33.86
CA PHE A 166 85.30 -12.78 -33.07
C PHE A 166 86.82 -12.57 -33.05
N ASN A 167 87.43 -12.26 -34.20
CA ASN A 167 88.87 -12.00 -34.28
C ASN A 167 89.28 -10.72 -33.52
N ASN A 168 88.46 -9.66 -33.59
CA ASN A 168 88.68 -8.42 -32.84
C ASN A 168 88.63 -8.66 -31.33
N ASP A 169 87.68 -9.47 -30.85
CA ASP A 169 87.55 -9.81 -29.44
C ASP A 169 88.75 -10.61 -28.90
N GLN A 170 89.41 -11.44 -29.72
CA GLN A 170 90.62 -12.18 -29.34
C GLN A 170 91.87 -11.30 -29.24
N ASN A 171 91.94 -10.21 -30.02
CA ASN A 171 93.13 -9.36 -30.12
C ASN A 171 93.20 -8.27 -29.03
N ILE A 172 92.09 -7.95 -28.38
CA ILE A 172 92.01 -6.85 -27.40
C ILE A 172 92.11 -7.43 -25.99
N LYS A 173 93.18 -7.09 -25.26
CA LYS A 173 93.42 -7.47 -23.84
C LYS A 173 92.31 -7.06 -22.85
N GLY A 174 91.28 -6.37 -23.31
CA GLY A 174 90.12 -6.00 -22.51
C GLY A 174 88.87 -6.64 -23.09
N ASN A 175 88.35 -7.66 -22.38
CA ASN A 175 86.95 -8.09 -22.19
C ASN A 175 85.84 -7.64 -23.18
N ASN A 176 86.12 -7.38 -24.44
CA ASN A 176 85.07 -7.11 -25.41
C ASN A 176 84.47 -8.47 -25.76
N HIS A 177 83.29 -8.75 -25.22
CA HIS A 177 82.56 -10.00 -25.42
C HIS A 177 81.40 -9.77 -26.39
N GLN A 178 81.63 -8.97 -27.44
CA GLN A 178 80.59 -8.56 -28.38
C GLN A 178 79.99 -9.78 -29.09
N HIS A 179 80.81 -10.79 -29.42
CA HIS A 179 80.31 -12.05 -29.97
C HIS A 179 79.37 -12.80 -29.00
N LEU A 180 79.63 -12.79 -27.69
CA LEU A 180 78.77 -13.44 -26.68
C LEU A 180 77.43 -12.70 -26.52
N GLU A 181 77.44 -11.36 -26.57
CA GLU A 181 76.21 -10.56 -26.55
C GLU A 181 75.34 -10.87 -27.78
N LEU A 182 75.94 -10.97 -28.97
CA LEU A 182 75.25 -11.37 -30.19
C LEU A 182 74.60 -12.75 -30.02
N LEU A 183 75.35 -13.75 -29.52
CA LEU A 183 74.83 -15.10 -29.29
C LEU A 183 73.67 -15.11 -28.30
N LYS A 184 73.74 -14.31 -27.21
CA LYS A 184 72.63 -14.14 -26.26
C LYS A 184 71.39 -13.58 -26.96
N HIS A 185 71.53 -12.53 -27.77
CA HIS A 185 70.41 -11.96 -28.52
C HIS A 185 69.85 -12.92 -29.58
N CYS A 186 70.69 -13.72 -30.24
CA CYS A 186 70.25 -14.81 -31.13
C CYS A 186 69.39 -15.83 -30.35
N HIS A 187 69.82 -16.24 -29.16
CA HIS A 187 69.05 -17.16 -28.34
C HIS A 187 67.73 -16.55 -27.84
N GLN A 188 67.76 -15.32 -27.31
CA GLN A 188 66.56 -14.61 -26.84
C GLN A 188 65.53 -14.40 -27.96
N SER A 189 65.97 -13.99 -29.15
CA SER A 189 65.10 -13.84 -30.32
C SER A 189 64.51 -15.18 -30.75
N GLN A 190 65.29 -16.26 -30.75
CA GLN A 190 64.78 -17.60 -31.03
C GLN A 190 63.68 -18.03 -30.04
N MET A 191 63.84 -17.76 -28.75
CA MET A 191 62.82 -18.05 -27.74
C MET A 191 61.53 -17.25 -28.00
N LEU A 192 61.63 -15.94 -28.26
CA LEU A 192 60.47 -15.10 -28.58
C LEU A 192 59.73 -15.55 -29.85
N VAL A 193 60.46 -15.93 -30.90
CA VAL A 193 59.87 -16.42 -32.15
C VAL A 193 59.16 -17.76 -31.94
N LYS A 194 59.74 -18.69 -31.17
CA LYS A 194 59.08 -19.97 -30.83
C LYS A 194 57.78 -19.76 -30.06
N GLU A 195 57.76 -18.84 -29.10
CA GLU A 195 56.55 -18.49 -28.36
C GLU A 195 55.47 -17.85 -29.24
N LYS A 196 55.85 -17.00 -30.21
CA LYS A 196 54.88 -16.36 -31.12
C LYS A 196 54.36 -17.28 -32.21
N ASN A 197 55.19 -18.18 -32.75
CA ASN A 197 54.77 -19.15 -33.77
C ASN A 197 53.85 -20.24 -33.21
N THR A 198 53.76 -20.36 -31.88
CA THR A 198 52.72 -21.14 -31.22
C THR A 198 51.55 -20.23 -30.88
N GLU A 199 50.79 -19.79 -31.90
CA GLU A 199 49.59 -18.95 -31.72
C GLU A 199 48.67 -19.49 -30.61
N ASN A 200 48.57 -20.83 -30.47
CA ASN A 200 47.83 -21.50 -29.41
C ASN A 200 48.25 -21.07 -27.99
N LYS A 201 49.54 -20.93 -27.67
CA LYS A 201 49.96 -20.75 -26.27
C LYS A 201 49.51 -19.43 -25.64
N ASN A 202 49.43 -18.35 -26.41
CA ASN A 202 48.94 -17.08 -25.88
C ASN A 202 47.40 -17.05 -25.82
N ILE A 203 46.73 -17.76 -26.73
CA ILE A 203 45.27 -17.96 -26.69
C ILE A 203 44.91 -18.82 -25.47
N ASP A 204 45.71 -19.83 -25.13
CA ASP A 204 45.50 -20.71 -23.97
C ASP A 204 45.50 -19.92 -22.65
N LEU A 205 46.36 -18.91 -22.52
CA LEU A 205 46.37 -18.02 -21.34
C LEU A 205 45.07 -17.23 -21.20
N LEU A 206 44.43 -16.85 -22.31
CA LEU A 206 43.13 -16.15 -22.26
C LEU A 206 42.00 -17.08 -21.80
N ASN A 207 42.18 -18.40 -21.94
CA ASN A 207 41.21 -19.39 -21.45
C ASN A 207 41.27 -19.56 -19.93
N GLU A 208 42.28 -19.03 -19.24
CA GLU A 208 42.38 -19.02 -17.77
C GLU A 208 41.42 -18.01 -17.11
N PHE A 209 40.81 -17.10 -17.87
CA PHE A 209 39.83 -16.17 -17.33
C PHE A 209 38.51 -16.87 -16.98
N ASN A 210 38.06 -16.67 -15.75
CA ASN A 210 36.75 -17.13 -15.28
C ASN A 210 35.65 -16.22 -15.82
N LYS A 211 34.83 -16.74 -16.74
CA LYS A 211 33.64 -16.07 -17.26
C LYS A 211 32.45 -16.39 -16.35
N VAL A 212 32.02 -15.41 -15.57
CA VAL A 212 30.92 -15.56 -14.61
C VAL A 212 29.65 -14.92 -15.14
N THR A 213 28.52 -15.61 -15.03
CA THR A 213 27.17 -15.11 -15.34
C THR A 213 26.25 -15.39 -14.16
N ILE A 214 25.28 -14.52 -13.90
CA ILE A 214 24.33 -14.65 -12.79
C ILE A 214 23.01 -15.18 -13.35
N GLU A 215 22.55 -16.32 -12.81
CA GLU A 215 21.17 -16.80 -13.01
C GLU A 215 20.30 -16.26 -11.88
N ASN A 216 19.22 -15.55 -12.22
CA ASN A 216 18.37 -14.85 -11.26
C ASN A 216 16.95 -15.43 -11.25
N SER A 217 16.53 -15.98 -10.11
CA SER A 217 15.18 -16.53 -9.88
C SER A 217 14.33 -15.69 -8.91
N MET A 218 14.66 -14.41 -8.72
CA MET A 218 14.03 -13.55 -7.71
C MET A 218 12.51 -13.39 -7.87
N ASP A 219 11.99 -13.44 -9.09
CA ASP A 219 10.54 -13.29 -9.30
C ASP A 219 9.74 -14.47 -8.72
N PHE A 220 10.29 -15.69 -8.78
CA PHE A 220 9.70 -16.86 -8.14
C PHE A 220 9.70 -16.71 -6.61
N VAL A 221 10.83 -16.29 -6.02
CA VAL A 221 10.98 -16.10 -4.57
C VAL A 221 10.01 -15.03 -4.05
N LYS A 222 9.91 -13.88 -4.73
CA LYS A 222 9.01 -12.79 -4.35
C LYS A 222 7.55 -13.23 -4.31
N ASN A 223 7.12 -14.07 -5.25
CA ASN A 223 5.75 -14.57 -5.29
C ASN A 223 5.49 -15.55 -4.13
N SER A 224 6.43 -16.46 -3.85
CA SER A 224 6.31 -17.42 -2.74
C SER A 224 6.23 -16.75 -1.36
N ILE A 225 6.97 -15.65 -1.14
CA ILE A 225 6.95 -14.90 0.13
C ILE A 225 5.57 -14.25 0.39
N LYS A 226 4.85 -13.82 -0.65
CA LYS A 226 3.53 -13.19 -0.48
C LYS A 226 2.49 -14.12 0.13
N ASP A 227 2.66 -15.43 -0.06
CA ASP A 227 1.70 -16.46 0.37
C ASP A 227 2.04 -17.10 1.72
N THR A 228 3.13 -16.70 2.38
CA THR A 228 3.67 -17.37 3.57
C THR A 228 2.74 -17.28 4.79
N PHE A 229 2.10 -16.13 5.02
CA PHE A 229 1.16 -15.94 6.15
C PHE A 229 -0.23 -15.61 5.64
N LYS A 230 -1.23 -16.39 6.09
CA LYS A 230 -2.64 -16.18 5.75
C LYS A 230 -3.44 -16.07 7.04
N ILE A 231 -4.17 -14.96 7.19
CA ILE A 231 -5.07 -14.76 8.32
C ILE A 231 -6.30 -15.64 8.10
N LYS A 232 -6.52 -16.60 9.00
CA LYS A 232 -7.69 -17.45 9.01
C LYS A 232 -8.58 -17.04 10.17
N LEU A 233 -9.82 -16.66 9.89
CA LEU A 233 -10.80 -16.36 10.91
C LEU A 233 -11.52 -17.65 11.33
N SER A 234 -11.63 -17.92 12.63
CA SER A 234 -12.47 -19.00 13.16
C SER A 234 -13.94 -18.62 12.99
N SER A 235 -14.61 -19.24 12.02
CA SER A 235 -16.01 -18.98 11.72
C SER A 235 -16.93 -19.55 12.81
N ALA A 236 -17.74 -18.69 13.43
CA ALA A 236 -19.10 -19.05 13.85
C ALA A 236 -20.10 -17.94 13.52
N THR A 237 -19.75 -16.67 13.72
CA THR A 237 -20.57 -15.52 13.31
C THR A 237 -19.67 -14.32 13.03
N TYR A 238 -19.18 -14.19 11.79
CA TYR A 238 -18.46 -12.98 11.39
C TYR A 238 -19.42 -11.79 11.52
N LYS A 239 -19.15 -10.87 12.47
CA LYS A 239 -19.87 -9.59 12.53
C LYS A 239 -19.53 -8.85 11.24
N ASP A 240 -20.54 -8.68 10.39
CA ASP A 240 -20.36 -8.01 9.11
C ASP A 240 -19.68 -6.65 9.36
N PRO A 241 -18.47 -6.44 8.82
CA PRO A 241 -17.70 -5.24 9.01
C PRO A 241 -18.51 -4.03 8.58
N LYS A 242 -18.30 -2.89 9.25
CA LYS A 242 -19.11 -1.68 9.05
C LYS A 242 -19.28 -1.39 7.55
N ARG A 243 -20.52 -1.44 7.09
CA ARG A 243 -20.94 -1.01 5.75
C ARG A 243 -21.61 0.33 5.83
N VAL A 244 -21.49 1.11 4.75
CA VAL A 244 -22.27 2.33 4.55
C VAL A 244 -23.29 2.10 3.45
N LYS A 245 -24.53 2.56 3.66
CA LYS A 245 -25.59 2.51 2.66
C LYS A 245 -25.46 3.73 1.75
N LEU A 246 -25.35 3.49 0.46
CA LEU A 246 -25.31 4.54 -0.56
C LEU A 246 -26.06 4.10 -1.81
N GLY A 247 -27.08 4.86 -2.21
CA GLY A 247 -27.76 4.64 -3.50
C GLY A 247 -28.38 3.26 -3.66
N GLY A 248 -28.95 2.72 -2.57
CA GLY A 248 -29.49 1.35 -2.53
C GLY A 248 -28.45 0.23 -2.46
N GLY A 249 -27.16 0.53 -2.40
CA GLY A 249 -26.09 -0.45 -2.19
C GLY A 249 -25.43 -0.34 -0.80
N GLU A 250 -24.88 -1.44 -0.29
CA GLU A 250 -24.10 -1.48 0.95
C GLU A 250 -22.61 -1.65 0.65
N TYR A 251 -21.81 -0.63 0.97
CA TYR A 251 -20.40 -0.55 0.66
C TYR A 251 -19.57 -0.94 1.88
N PHE A 252 -18.65 -1.88 1.72
CA PHE A 252 -17.66 -2.21 2.75
C PHE A 252 -16.73 -1.03 2.98
N ILE A 253 -16.58 -0.55 4.22
CA ILE A 253 -15.70 0.58 4.52
C ILE A 253 -14.25 0.07 4.62
N TYR A 254 -13.43 0.45 3.66
CA TYR A 254 -12.00 0.15 3.68
C TYR A 254 -11.28 0.93 4.78
N LYS A 255 -10.36 0.25 5.47
CA LYS A 255 -9.41 0.84 6.40
C LYS A 255 -8.02 0.32 6.07
N ASP A 256 -6.99 1.11 6.37
CA ASP A 256 -5.60 0.74 6.15
C ASP A 256 -5.31 -0.65 6.76
N GLY A 257 -4.75 -1.56 5.95
CA GLY A 257 -4.40 -2.92 6.38
C GLY A 257 -5.58 -3.89 6.52
N CYS A 258 -6.82 -3.47 6.23
CA CYS A 258 -7.98 -4.34 6.34
C CYS A 258 -8.08 -5.31 5.15
N VAL A 259 -8.38 -6.57 5.44
CA VAL A 259 -8.68 -7.59 4.42
C VAL A 259 -10.11 -7.36 3.93
N ILE A 260 -10.25 -7.04 2.64
CA ILE A 260 -11.56 -6.94 2.00
C ILE A 260 -12.16 -8.36 1.91
N PRO A 261 -13.35 -8.62 2.46
CA PRO A 261 -13.96 -9.94 2.44
C PRO A 261 -14.13 -10.48 1.01
N ASN A 262 -13.93 -11.78 0.84
CA ASN A 262 -14.12 -12.45 -0.45
C ASN A 262 -15.55 -12.22 -0.97
N GLY A 263 -15.68 -11.92 -2.27
CA GLY A 263 -16.97 -11.62 -2.90
C GLY A 263 -17.48 -10.20 -2.64
N THR A 264 -16.73 -9.34 -1.94
CA THR A 264 -17.08 -7.91 -1.87
C THR A 264 -17.08 -7.31 -3.27
N LEU A 265 -18.16 -6.62 -3.61
CA LEU A 265 -18.34 -5.92 -4.88
C LEU A 265 -18.30 -4.40 -4.72
N TYR A 266 -18.70 -3.89 -3.54
CA TYR A 266 -18.90 -2.46 -3.28
C TYR A 266 -17.98 -2.00 -2.15
N LEU A 267 -17.13 -1.00 -2.43
CA LEU A 267 -16.08 -0.51 -1.53
C LEU A 267 -16.22 0.98 -1.26
N ALA A 268 -16.21 1.37 0.00
CA ALA A 268 -16.19 2.76 0.42
C ALA A 268 -14.81 3.15 0.96
N LEU A 269 -14.28 4.26 0.48
CA LEU A 269 -12.97 4.80 0.86
C LEU A 269 -13.16 6.09 1.66
N GLY A 270 -12.86 6.05 2.96
CA GLY A 270 -13.07 7.15 3.90
C GLY A 270 -11.87 8.08 4.12
N PRO A 271 -12.05 9.16 4.92
CA PRO A 271 -11.00 10.11 5.26
C PRO A 271 -9.85 9.51 6.08
N SER A 272 -10.06 8.35 6.74
CA SER A 272 -9.05 7.71 7.59
C SER A 272 -7.97 6.96 6.82
N ILE A 273 -8.14 6.75 5.51
CA ILE A 273 -7.18 6.00 4.68
C ILE A 273 -5.93 6.85 4.45
N LYS A 274 -4.78 6.31 4.84
CA LYS A 274 -3.47 6.95 4.63
C LYS A 274 -2.70 6.29 3.51
N ASN A 275 -2.86 4.99 3.33
CA ASN A 275 -2.05 4.20 2.42
C ASN A 275 -2.94 3.33 1.53
N LEU A 276 -2.88 3.59 0.24
CA LEU A 276 -3.46 2.74 -0.79
C LEU A 276 -2.39 2.48 -1.84
N THR A 277 -2.18 1.23 -2.21
CA THR A 277 -1.18 0.83 -3.22
C THR A 277 -1.86 0.19 -4.42
N ILE A 278 -1.22 0.24 -5.59
CA ILE A 278 -1.73 -0.41 -6.80
C ILE A 278 -1.89 -1.92 -6.52
N GLY A 279 -3.07 -2.46 -6.82
CA GLY A 279 -3.42 -3.86 -6.57
C GLY A 279 -3.92 -4.17 -5.16
N SER A 280 -3.95 -3.20 -4.23
CA SER A 280 -4.52 -3.39 -2.89
C SER A 280 -6.04 -3.56 -2.89
N ILE A 281 -6.72 -2.98 -3.89
CA ILE A 281 -8.15 -3.16 -4.12
C ILE A 281 -8.36 -4.34 -5.08
N PRO A 282 -9.09 -5.40 -4.67
CA PRO A 282 -9.35 -6.57 -5.51
C PRO A 282 -10.08 -6.22 -6.81
N ALA A 283 -9.76 -6.95 -7.87
CA ALA A 283 -10.45 -6.85 -9.17
C ALA A 283 -11.91 -7.32 -9.14
N THR A 284 -12.41 -7.82 -8.00
CA THR A 284 -13.85 -8.13 -7.81
C THR A 284 -14.67 -6.87 -7.54
N ILE A 285 -14.05 -5.76 -7.15
CA ILE A 285 -14.74 -4.51 -6.83
C ILE A 285 -15.29 -3.87 -8.10
N GLN A 286 -16.61 -3.67 -8.14
CA GLN A 286 -17.35 -3.07 -9.24
C GLN A 286 -17.81 -1.64 -8.94
N ARG A 287 -18.08 -1.34 -7.66
CA ARG A 287 -18.55 -0.01 -7.23
C ARG A 287 -17.63 0.55 -6.17
N ILE A 288 -17.19 1.79 -6.38
CA ILE A 288 -16.41 2.52 -5.37
C ILE A 288 -17.15 3.79 -4.96
N ALA A 289 -17.12 4.08 -3.67
CA ALA A 289 -17.56 5.34 -3.10
C ALA A 289 -16.39 6.03 -2.39
N LEU A 290 -15.95 7.18 -2.89
CA LEU A 290 -15.02 8.06 -2.21
C LEU A 290 -15.83 8.93 -1.26
N LEU A 291 -15.74 8.63 0.04
CA LEU A 291 -16.56 9.30 1.05
C LEU A 291 -16.07 10.73 1.33
N ASN A 292 -16.91 11.52 1.98
CA ASN A 292 -16.59 12.89 2.37
C ASN A 292 -15.28 12.95 3.17
N GLY A 293 -14.41 13.88 2.80
CA GLY A 293 -13.11 14.07 3.44
C GLY A 293 -11.99 13.12 2.97
N PHE A 294 -12.24 12.18 2.04
CA PHE A 294 -11.18 11.35 1.45
C PHE A 294 -10.04 12.24 0.91
N ASN A 295 -8.81 11.96 1.36
CA ASN A 295 -7.66 12.89 1.24
C ASN A 295 -6.41 12.26 0.59
N LEU A 296 -6.57 11.10 -0.06
CA LEU A 296 -5.48 10.47 -0.78
C LEU A 296 -5.53 10.90 -2.25
N GLN A 297 -4.37 11.22 -2.83
CA GLN A 297 -4.29 11.60 -4.23
C GLN A 297 -4.45 10.33 -5.07
N LEU A 298 -5.55 10.20 -5.80
CA LEU A 298 -5.72 9.08 -6.72
C LEU A 298 -4.77 9.25 -7.91
N THR A 299 -4.07 8.16 -8.26
CA THR A 299 -3.14 8.07 -9.40
C THR A 299 -3.57 6.95 -10.34
N GLU A 300 -2.99 6.91 -11.55
CA GLU A 300 -3.26 5.88 -12.56
C GLU A 300 -3.04 4.47 -11.98
N GLY A 301 -4.05 3.60 -12.15
CA GLY A 301 -4.02 2.20 -11.72
C GLY A 301 -4.28 1.96 -10.23
N LEU A 302 -4.46 3.01 -9.43
CA LEU A 302 -4.72 2.86 -7.99
C LEU A 302 -6.10 2.24 -7.71
N LEU A 303 -7.12 2.68 -8.45
CA LEU A 303 -8.42 2.01 -8.50
C LEU A 303 -8.39 0.96 -9.63
N PRO A 304 -8.97 -0.24 -9.43
CA PRO A 304 -8.87 -1.30 -10.42
C PRO A 304 -9.77 -1.04 -11.64
N ASN A 305 -9.36 -1.58 -12.79
CA ASN A 305 -10.13 -1.52 -14.05
C ASN A 305 -11.42 -2.36 -14.05
N SER A 306 -11.80 -2.95 -12.91
CA SER A 306 -13.10 -3.60 -12.71
C SER A 306 -14.19 -2.62 -12.28
N VAL A 307 -13.82 -1.41 -11.84
CA VAL A 307 -14.77 -0.42 -11.32
C VAL A 307 -15.59 0.17 -12.46
N GLN A 308 -16.91 0.01 -12.36
CA GLN A 308 -17.89 0.49 -13.34
C GLN A 308 -18.73 1.67 -12.81
N TRP A 309 -18.96 1.72 -11.49
CA TRP A 309 -19.65 2.84 -10.82
C TRP A 309 -18.71 3.52 -9.84
N LEU A 310 -18.51 4.83 -10.00
CA LEU A 310 -17.70 5.64 -9.10
C LEU A 310 -18.54 6.76 -8.49
N HIS A 311 -18.69 6.73 -7.17
CA HIS A 311 -19.37 7.75 -6.39
C HIS A 311 -18.35 8.61 -5.68
N ILE A 312 -18.50 9.92 -5.74
CA ILE A 312 -17.50 10.87 -5.26
C ILE A 312 -18.20 11.93 -4.42
N GLY A 313 -17.96 11.88 -3.11
CA GLY A 313 -18.39 12.91 -2.16
C GLY A 313 -17.47 14.13 -2.17
N ALA A 314 -17.52 14.90 -1.09
CA ALA A 314 -16.67 16.06 -0.86
C ALA A 314 -15.21 15.64 -0.53
N ILE A 315 -14.49 15.12 -1.52
CA ILE A 315 -13.08 14.74 -1.40
C ILE A 315 -12.17 15.97 -1.29
N ARG A 316 -10.98 15.81 -0.71
CA ARG A 316 -10.07 16.94 -0.41
C ARG A 316 -9.04 17.23 -1.49
N LYS A 317 -8.87 16.33 -2.45
CA LYS A 317 -7.85 16.43 -3.51
C LYS A 317 -8.48 16.30 -4.89
N PRO A 318 -7.92 16.97 -5.90
CA PRO A 318 -8.41 16.88 -7.28
C PRO A 318 -8.20 15.49 -7.88
N LEU A 319 -9.03 15.14 -8.85
CA LEU A 319 -8.88 13.94 -9.66
C LEU A 319 -7.99 14.27 -10.86
N ILE A 320 -6.70 13.95 -10.73
CA ILE A 320 -5.71 14.19 -11.78
C ILE A 320 -5.93 13.28 -13.00
N LYS A 321 -5.23 13.58 -14.09
CA LYS A 321 -5.27 12.81 -15.33
C LYS A 321 -5.13 11.30 -15.07
N LYS A 322 -6.01 10.49 -15.68
CA LYS A 322 -6.07 9.02 -15.55
C LYS A 322 -6.29 8.44 -14.14
N SER A 323 -6.66 9.27 -13.15
CA SER A 323 -6.96 8.79 -11.79
C SER A 323 -8.29 8.01 -11.71
N ILE A 324 -9.23 8.30 -12.60
CA ILE A 324 -10.48 7.55 -12.77
C ILE A 324 -10.21 6.40 -13.77
N PRO A 325 -10.52 5.14 -13.44
CA PRO A 325 -10.32 4.01 -14.34
C PRO A 325 -11.09 4.15 -15.66
N GLN A 326 -10.52 3.68 -16.76
CA GLN A 326 -11.17 3.70 -18.07
C GLN A 326 -12.43 2.82 -18.13
N SER A 327 -12.63 1.90 -17.18
CA SER A 327 -13.81 1.04 -17.09
C SER A 327 -15.04 1.74 -16.50
N VAL A 328 -14.88 2.91 -15.87
CA VAL A 328 -15.99 3.62 -15.23
C VAL A 328 -17.00 4.05 -16.29
N SER A 329 -18.23 3.54 -16.15
CA SER A 329 -19.35 3.85 -17.04
C SER A 329 -20.31 4.85 -16.42
N PHE A 330 -20.42 4.84 -15.09
CA PHE A 330 -21.32 5.68 -14.32
C PHE A 330 -20.54 6.47 -13.27
N LEU A 331 -20.54 7.80 -13.40
CA LEU A 331 -19.85 8.72 -12.50
C LEU A 331 -20.87 9.53 -11.71
N PHE A 332 -20.81 9.45 -10.38
CA PHE A 332 -21.68 10.21 -9.49
C PHE A 332 -20.85 11.24 -8.74
N LEU A 333 -21.08 12.51 -9.03
CA LEU A 333 -20.50 13.66 -8.33
C LEU A 333 -21.53 14.17 -7.34
N LEU A 334 -21.33 13.86 -6.07
CA LEU A 334 -22.33 14.00 -5.03
C LEU A 334 -22.27 15.38 -4.38
N ASP A 335 -23.27 15.67 -3.54
CA ASP A 335 -23.40 16.97 -2.89
C ASP A 335 -22.11 17.37 -2.17
N GLY A 336 -21.65 18.60 -2.42
CA GLY A 336 -20.41 19.13 -1.84
C GLY A 336 -19.12 18.77 -2.58
N PHE A 337 -19.16 17.94 -3.64
CA PHE A 337 -18.01 17.77 -4.52
C PHE A 337 -17.61 19.12 -5.14
N ASN A 338 -16.39 19.58 -4.88
CA ASN A 338 -15.91 20.90 -5.28
C ASN A 338 -14.49 20.88 -5.88
N GLN A 339 -14.00 19.69 -6.23
CA GLN A 339 -12.65 19.51 -6.76
C GLN A 339 -12.65 19.47 -8.28
N GLU A 340 -11.51 19.79 -8.87
CA GLU A 340 -11.31 19.65 -10.31
C GLU A 340 -11.17 18.18 -10.71
N ILE A 341 -11.64 17.86 -11.92
CA ILE A 341 -11.41 16.60 -12.61
C ILE A 341 -10.66 16.91 -13.89
N SER A 342 -9.38 16.55 -13.96
CA SER A 342 -8.54 16.87 -15.13
C SER A 342 -8.99 16.15 -16.40
N GLU A 343 -9.53 14.93 -16.25
CA GLU A 343 -9.97 14.11 -17.38
C GLU A 343 -11.10 13.16 -16.94
N ILE A 344 -12.23 13.20 -17.65
CA ILE A 344 -13.31 12.21 -17.53
C ILE A 344 -13.03 11.11 -18.56
N PRO A 345 -12.99 9.82 -18.17
CA PRO A 345 -12.72 8.74 -19.11
C PRO A 345 -13.76 8.68 -20.24
N PRO A 346 -13.36 8.32 -21.47
CA PRO A 346 -14.25 8.31 -22.64
C PRO A 346 -15.39 7.28 -22.55
N ASN A 347 -15.25 6.26 -21.69
CA ASN A 347 -16.28 5.24 -21.49
C ASN A 347 -17.37 5.64 -20.48
N VAL A 348 -17.22 6.80 -19.82
CA VAL A 348 -18.31 7.33 -19.00
C VAL A 348 -19.47 7.66 -19.92
N THR A 349 -20.61 6.99 -19.71
CA THR A 349 -21.82 7.20 -20.51
C THR A 349 -22.86 8.01 -19.74
N GLN A 350 -22.76 8.03 -18.40
CA GLN A 350 -23.71 8.71 -17.53
C GLN A 350 -22.98 9.44 -16.40
N ILE A 351 -23.32 10.71 -16.22
CA ILE A 351 -22.87 11.54 -15.10
C ILE A 351 -24.08 11.94 -14.27
N TYR A 352 -24.00 11.70 -12.97
CA TYR A 352 -25.01 12.08 -12.00
C TYR A 352 -24.46 13.23 -11.14
N LEU A 353 -25.13 14.37 -11.15
CA LEU A 353 -24.74 15.58 -10.45
C LEU A 353 -25.66 15.85 -9.27
N GLY A 354 -25.07 15.90 -8.08
CA GLY A 354 -25.64 16.54 -6.91
C GLY A 354 -25.49 18.07 -6.97
N ASP A 355 -25.59 18.70 -5.81
CA ASP A 355 -25.22 20.11 -5.62
C ASP A 355 -23.69 20.26 -5.57
N THR A 356 -23.10 20.33 -6.76
CA THR A 356 -21.65 20.47 -7.00
C THR A 356 -21.37 21.73 -7.82
N SER A 357 -20.15 22.29 -7.66
CA SER A 357 -19.63 23.38 -8.49
C SER A 357 -18.92 22.91 -9.76
N PHE A 358 -18.72 21.60 -9.95
CA PHE A 358 -17.99 21.04 -11.08
C PHE A 358 -18.76 21.22 -12.39
N LYS A 359 -18.13 21.85 -13.39
CA LYS A 359 -18.71 22.06 -14.73
C LYS A 359 -18.28 20.93 -15.68
N ILE A 360 -19.25 20.26 -16.29
CA ILE A 360 -18.97 19.21 -17.28
C ILE A 360 -18.37 19.84 -18.55
N PRO A 361 -17.25 19.31 -19.09
CA PRO A 361 -16.69 19.78 -20.35
C PRO A 361 -17.68 19.63 -21.52
N GLN A 362 -17.87 20.69 -22.32
CA GLN A 362 -18.78 20.70 -23.47
C GLN A 362 -18.44 19.66 -24.54
N THR A 363 -17.19 19.18 -24.57
CA THR A 363 -16.74 18.11 -25.45
C THR A 363 -17.49 16.79 -25.23
N LEU A 364 -18.12 16.60 -24.07
CA LEU A 364 -18.87 15.39 -23.71
C LEU A 364 -20.37 15.45 -24.06
N ILE A 365 -20.84 16.56 -24.64
CA ILE A 365 -22.28 16.83 -24.85
C ILE A 365 -23.03 15.74 -25.64
N LYS A 366 -22.35 15.09 -26.59
CA LYS A 366 -22.93 14.03 -27.43
C LYS A 366 -22.67 12.62 -26.91
N SER A 367 -21.73 12.44 -25.99
CA SER A 367 -21.28 11.13 -25.52
C SER A 367 -21.86 10.74 -24.16
N VAL A 368 -22.32 11.71 -23.37
CA VAL A 368 -22.75 11.49 -21.98
C VAL A 368 -24.19 11.96 -21.77
N ARG A 369 -24.97 11.15 -21.04
CA ARG A 369 -26.26 11.57 -20.47
C ARG A 369 -26.03 12.14 -19.08
N VAL A 370 -26.64 13.28 -18.78
CA VAL A 370 -26.45 13.95 -17.50
C VAL A 370 -27.74 13.91 -16.70
N TYR A 371 -27.64 13.43 -15.47
CA TYR A 371 -28.73 13.38 -14.52
C TYR A 371 -28.42 14.35 -13.39
N LYS A 372 -29.36 15.20 -13.00
CA LYS A 372 -29.11 16.18 -11.93
C LYS A 372 -30.19 16.14 -10.85
N THR A 373 -29.77 16.32 -9.61
CA THR A 373 -30.71 16.48 -8.49
C THR A 373 -31.47 17.80 -8.63
N PRO A 374 -32.66 17.93 -8.02
CA PRO A 374 -33.37 19.21 -7.97
C PRO A 374 -32.58 20.35 -7.30
N SER A 375 -31.62 20.01 -6.43
CA SER A 375 -30.73 20.98 -5.79
C SER A 375 -29.62 21.51 -6.70
N CYS A 376 -29.27 20.77 -7.77
CA CYS A 376 -28.22 21.17 -8.71
C CYS A 376 -28.67 22.35 -9.58
N LYS A 377 -28.08 23.53 -9.33
CA LYS A 377 -28.41 24.78 -10.06
C LYS A 377 -27.64 24.99 -11.36
N GLN A 378 -26.84 24.00 -11.78
CA GLN A 378 -26.04 24.14 -12.99
C GLN A 378 -26.91 24.16 -14.26
N ASP A 379 -26.56 25.07 -15.16
CA ASP A 379 -27.08 25.15 -16.52
C ASP A 379 -26.25 24.21 -17.42
N LEU A 380 -26.87 23.15 -17.94
CA LEU A 380 -26.21 22.13 -18.77
C LEU A 380 -26.58 22.29 -20.26
N ASN A 381 -26.67 23.53 -20.74
CA ASN A 381 -26.99 23.89 -22.12
C ASN A 381 -26.50 22.87 -23.17
N GLY A 382 -27.48 22.15 -23.73
CA GLY A 382 -27.33 21.18 -24.82
C GLY A 382 -27.05 19.73 -24.41
N PHE A 383 -26.84 19.43 -23.13
CA PHE A 383 -26.86 18.04 -22.63
C PHE A 383 -28.31 17.52 -22.56
N ASN A 384 -28.48 16.21 -22.75
CA ASN A 384 -29.76 15.55 -22.49
C ASN A 384 -29.95 15.39 -20.97
N GLU A 385 -30.69 16.31 -20.37
CA GLU A 385 -30.92 16.37 -18.92
C GLU A 385 -32.07 15.46 -18.49
N VAL A 386 -31.84 14.66 -17.45
CA VAL A 386 -32.88 13.85 -16.81
C VAL A 386 -32.87 14.13 -15.31
N LEU A 387 -34.05 14.25 -14.69
CA LEU A 387 -34.15 14.41 -13.25
C LEU A 387 -33.60 13.17 -12.53
N TRP A 388 -32.66 13.39 -11.62
CA TRP A 388 -32.15 12.38 -10.72
C TRP A 388 -32.84 12.50 -9.36
N ASN A 389 -33.61 11.49 -8.97
CA ASN A 389 -34.06 11.37 -7.60
C ASN A 389 -32.93 10.75 -6.76
N SER A 390 -32.16 11.58 -6.06
CA SER A 390 -31.00 11.17 -5.24
C SER A 390 -31.35 10.51 -3.91
N ASN A 391 -32.59 10.03 -3.72
CA ASN A 391 -32.99 9.30 -2.52
C ASN A 391 -31.97 8.20 -2.17
N GLY A 392 -31.33 8.31 -1.00
CA GLY A 392 -30.28 7.40 -0.53
C GLY A 392 -28.84 7.80 -0.88
N TYR A 393 -28.62 8.96 -1.51
CA TYR A 393 -27.28 9.49 -1.82
C TYR A 393 -26.84 10.69 -0.96
N SER A 394 -27.72 11.22 -0.11
CA SER A 394 -27.46 12.42 0.70
C SER A 394 -26.66 12.17 1.99
N GLN A 395 -26.57 10.93 2.49
CA GLN A 395 -25.94 10.59 3.78
C GLN A 395 -24.58 9.89 3.63
N ILE A 396 -23.62 10.54 2.96
CA ILE A 396 -22.22 10.04 2.94
C ILE A 396 -21.44 10.62 4.11
N GLU A 397 -22.01 10.47 5.30
CA GLU A 397 -21.32 10.74 6.55
C GLU A 397 -21.03 9.40 7.22
N MET A 398 -19.79 9.22 7.69
CA MET A 398 -19.40 8.10 8.56
C MET A 398 -20.20 8.15 9.85
#